data_AF-A0A8J3XTT5-F1
#
_entry.id   AF-A0A8J3XTT5-F1
#
_cell.length_a   1.000
_cell.length_b   1.000
_cell.length_c   1.000
_cell.angle_alpha   90.00
_cell.angle_beta   90.00
_cell.angle_gamma   90.00
#
_symmetry.space_group_name_H-M   'P 1'
#
loop_
_entity.id
_entity.type
_entity.pdbx_description
1 polymer ?
#
loop_
_entity_poly.entity_id
_entity_poly.type
_entity_poly.pdbx_seq_one_letter_code
_entity_poly.pdbx_strand_id
1 'polypeptide(L)' 'MTKAEAIAAAGKILARARAERDALPVREAAIAAHRPGGPSVDELEDLIRTQRVRAMTGTVSPAA' A
#
# COMPACT_ATOMS: atom_id res chain seq x y z
N MET A 1 -13.66 22.52 0.65
CA MET A 1 -13.20 21.28 -0.01
C MET A 1 -14.42 20.58 -0.59
N THR A 2 -14.44 20.38 -1.90
CA THR A 2 -15.49 19.63 -2.60
C THR A 2 -15.20 18.13 -2.55
N LYS A 3 -16.19 17.30 -2.89
CA LYS A 3 -16.02 15.83 -2.99
C LYS A 3 -14.89 15.45 -3.96
N ALA A 4 -14.80 16.13 -5.10
CA ALA A 4 -13.76 15.88 -6.10
C ALA A 4 -12.36 16.21 -5.57
N GLU A 5 -12.24 17.33 -4.86
CA GLU A 5 -10.98 17.73 -4.21
C GLU A 5 -10.56 16.75 -3.12
N ALA A 6 -11.51 16.23 -2.32
CA ALA A 6 -11.24 15.23 -1.30
C ALA A 6 -10.70 13.92 -1.89
N ILE A 7 -11.30 13.43 -2.98
CA ILE A 7 -10.85 12.22 -3.68
C ILE A 7 -9.45 12.43 -4.26
N ALA A 8 -9.21 13.57 -4.91
CA ALA A 8 -7.90 13.88 -5.49
C ALA A 8 -6.81 13.98 -4.40
N ALA A 9 -7.11 14.58 -3.25
CA ALA A 9 -6.19 14.66 -2.12
C ALA A 9 -5.88 13.27 -1.55
N ALA A 10 -6.90 12.43 -1.34
CA ALA A 10 -6.72 11.05 -0.88
C ALA A 10 -5.87 10.23 -1.86
N GLY A 11 -6.09 10.39 -3.17
CA GLY A 11 -5.31 9.74 -4.21
C GLY A 11 -3.82 10.11 -4.17
N LYS A 12 -3.50 11.39 -3.94
CA LYS A 12 -2.11 11.86 -3.80
C LYS A 12 -1.42 11.25 -2.57
N ILE A 13 -2.11 11.22 -1.43
CA ILE A 13 -1.59 10.63 -0.20
C ILE A 13 -1.31 9.14 -0.41
N LEU A 14 -2.26 8.42 -1.02
CA LEU A 14 -2.11 6.99 -1.29
C LEU A 14 -0.97 6.70 -2.27
N ALA A 15 -0.84 7.50 -3.33
CA ALA A 15 0.25 7.34 -4.31
C ALA A 15 1.63 7.55 -3.66
N ARG A 16 1.76 8.58 -2.83
CA ARG A 16 3.00 8.83 -2.06
C ARG A 16 3.31 7.68 -1.10
N ALA A 17 2.34 7.23 -0.32
CA ALA A 17 2.53 6.14 0.62
C ALA A 17 2.97 4.84 -0.08
N ARG A 18 2.43 4.56 -1.28
CA ARG A 18 2.88 3.44 -2.11
C ARG A 18 4.32 3.60 -2.58
N ALA A 19 4.70 4.79 -3.04
CA ALA A 19 6.07 5.06 -3.46
C ALA A 19 7.08 4.91 -2.31
N GLU A 20 6.76 5.43 -1.12
CA GLU A 20 7.59 5.28 0.09
C GLU A 20 7.74 3.81 0.48
N ARG A 21 6.63 3.05 0.47
CA ARG A 21 6.66 1.61 0.70
C ARG A 21 7.50 0.87 -0.34
N ASP A 22 7.43 1.26 -1.62
CA ASP A 22 8.12 0.58 -2.71
C ASP A 22 9.62 0.91 -2.77
N ALA A 23 10.05 2.03 -2.16
CA ALA A 23 11.45 2.40 -2.02
C ALA A 23 12.21 1.57 -0.97
N LEU A 24 11.51 0.91 -0.05
CA LEU A 24 12.12 0.08 1.00
C LEU A 24 12.21 -1.40 0.59
N PRO A 25 13.18 -2.16 1.13
CA PRO A 25 13.09 -3.62 1.17
C PRO A 25 11.77 -4.07 1.81
N VAL A 26 11.21 -5.19 1.35
CA VAL A 26 9.88 -5.66 1.79
C VAL A 26 9.80 -5.81 3.31
N ARG A 27 10.84 -6.37 3.94
CA ARG A 27 10.91 -6.53 5.41
C ARG A 27 10.84 -5.19 6.12
N GLU A 28 11.60 -4.20 5.65
CA GLU A 28 11.66 -2.88 6.27
C GLU A 28 10.34 -2.13 6.11
N ALA A 29 9.70 -2.25 4.94
CA ALA A 29 8.36 -1.71 4.71
C ALA A 29 7.31 -2.36 5.63
N ALA A 30 7.40 -3.67 5.85
CA ALA A 30 6.49 -4.40 6.73
C ALA A 30 6.66 -4.00 8.20
N ILE A 31 7.91 -3.85 8.67
CA ILE A 31 8.23 -3.35 10.01
C ILE A 31 7.69 -1.93 10.19
N ALA A 32 7.90 -1.04 9.22
CA ALA A 32 7.42 0.33 9.26
C ALA A 32 5.88 0.43 9.26
N ALA A 33 5.19 -0.51 8.62
CA ALA A 33 3.73 -0.56 8.55
C ALA A 33 3.08 -1.27 9.76
N HIS A 34 3.85 -2.01 10.57
CA HIS A 34 3.30 -2.78 11.67
C HIS A 34 2.78 -1.89 12.80
N ARG A 35 1.61 -2.23 13.33
CA ARG A 35 0.99 -1.58 14.49
C ARG A 35 0.35 -2.66 15.39
N PRO A 36 0.40 -2.50 16.73
CA PRO A 36 -0.31 -3.38 17.65
C PRO A 36 -1.80 -3.51 17.31
N GLY A 37 -2.31 -4.74 17.31
CA GLY A 37 -3.70 -5.06 16.94
C GLY A 37 -3.96 -5.13 15.44
N GLY A 38 -2.95 -4.89 14.60
CA GLY A 38 -3.00 -5.14 13.16
C GLY A 38 -2.37 -6.48 12.75
N PRO A 39 -2.18 -6.70 11.43
CA PRO A 39 -1.47 -7.87 10.93
C PRO A 39 -0.03 -7.95 11.45
N SER A 40 0.47 -9.16 11.55
CA SER A 40 1.88 -9.44 11.83
C SER A 40 2.79 -8.88 10.75
N VAL A 41 4.07 -8.70 11.08
CA VAL A 41 5.08 -8.26 10.11
C VAL A 41 5.15 -9.21 8.91
N ASP A 42 5.06 -10.51 9.12
CA ASP A 42 5.15 -11.50 8.04
C ASP A 42 3.92 -11.45 7.12
N GLU A 43 2.71 -11.29 7.68
CA GLU A 43 1.50 -11.05 6.88
C GLU A 43 1.60 -9.75 6.07
N LEU A 44 2.19 -8.70 6.65
CA LEU A 44 2.44 -7.45 5.94
C LEU A 44 3.43 -7.63 4.80
N GLU A 45 4.47 -8.44 4.96
CA GLU A 45 5.37 -8.74 3.85
C GLU A 45 4.65 -9.40 2.68
N ASP A 46 3.84 -10.42 2.94
CA ASP A 46 3.12 -11.15 1.90
C ASP A 46 2.13 -10.23 1.16
N LEU A 47 1.45 -9.37 1.90
CA LEU A 47 0.58 -8.33 1.34
C LEU A 47 1.38 -7.36 0.46
N ILE A 48 2.55 -6.91 0.91
CA ILE A 48 3.40 -5.97 0.17
C ILE A 48 3.93 -6.63 -1.12
N ARG A 49 4.41 -7.88 -1.06
CA ARG A 49 4.85 -8.65 -2.24
C ARG A 49 3.73 -8.77 -3.25
N THR A 50 2.54 -9.20 -2.79
CA THR A 50 1.36 -9.36 -3.65
C THR A 50 0.98 -8.04 -4.32
N GLN A 51 0.99 -6.94 -3.57
CA GLN A 51 0.65 -5.62 -4.12
C GLN A 51 1.68 -5.13 -5.16
N ARG A 52 2.98 -5.39 -4.95
CA ARG A 52 4.02 -5.04 -5.92
C ARG A 52 3.88 -5.84 -7.22
N VAL A 53 3.64 -7.16 -7.11
CA VAL A 53 3.40 -8.00 -8.29
C VAL A 53 2.20 -7.49 -9.07
N ARG A 54 1.06 -7.22 -8.41
CA ARG A 54 -0.14 -6.66 -9.05
C ARG A 54 0.13 -5.33 -9.75
N ALA A 55 0.91 -4.45 -9.14
CA ALA A 55 1.28 -3.17 -9.71
C ALA A 55 2.13 -3.34 -10.99
N MET A 56 3.07 -4.29 -10.99
CA MET A 56 3.90 -4.60 -12.16
C MET A 56 3.10 -5.26 -13.29
N THR A 57 2.14 -6.13 -12.97
CA THR A 57 1.36 -6.89 -13.97
C THR A 57 0.12 -6.17 -14.47
N GLY A 58 -0.20 -4.98 -13.92
CA GLY A 58 -1.40 -4.23 -14.27
C GLY A 58 -2.72 -4.94 -13.93
N THR A 59 -2.68 -5.96 -13.08
CA THR A 59 -3.86 -6.75 -12.72
C THR A 59 -4.68 -6.02 -11.67
N VAL A 60 -5.77 -5.39 -12.12
CA VAL A 60 -6.78 -4.83 -11.22
C VAL A 60 -7.60 -5.98 -10.65
N SER A 61 -7.59 -6.13 -9.32
CA SER A 61 -8.48 -7.09 -8.65
C SER A 61 -9.92 -6.67 -8.94
N PRO A 62 -10.84 -7.59 -9.31
CA PRO A 62 -12.26 -7.28 -9.27
C PRO A 62 -12.59 -6.88 -7.84
N ALA A 63 -13.21 -5.72 -7.66
CA ALA A 63 -13.74 -5.31 -6.37
C ALA A 63 -14.73 -6.39 -5.91
N ALA A 64 -14.52 -6.92 -4.71
CA ALA A 64 -15.46 -7.81 -4.01
C ALA A 64 -16.61 -6.98 -3.43
#